data_AF-A0A2V8V2Y3-F1
#
_entry.id   AF-A0A2V8V2Y3-F1
#
_cell.length_a   1.000
_cell.length_b   1.000
_cell.length_c   1.000
_cell.angle_alpha   90.00
_cell.angle_beta   90.00
_cell.angle_gamma   90.00
#
_symmetry.space_group_name_H-M   'P 1'
#
loop_
_entity.id
_entity.type
_entity.pdbx_description
1 polymer ?
#
loop_
_entity_poly.entity_id
_entity_poly.type
_entity_poly.pdbx_seq_one_letter_code
_entity_poly.pdbx_strand_id
1 'polypeptide(L)'
;MGILKALLRAFSYIFEGLLALFAAGISCVALMSHSPLNLTFLPWTGEKLTHVLLPLALAGWLLVLLAMGGRLRALFFLWSVAVFAVLFRGFFLTGYKFSGPVPFKPAVYLTLGAFVAMIGAFPWPRKHGPVRRPEKW
;
A
#
# COMPACT_ATOMS: atom_id res chain seq x y z
N MET A 1 20.63 10.49 -10.52
CA MET A 1 19.46 10.67 -9.63
C MET A 1 18.12 10.15 -10.19
N GLY A 2 17.98 9.82 -11.48
CA GLY A 2 16.72 9.28 -12.04
C GLY A 2 16.47 7.80 -11.73
N ILE A 3 17.53 6.97 -11.76
CA ILE A 3 17.45 5.51 -11.59
C ILE A 3 16.94 5.13 -10.19
N LEU A 4 17.50 5.74 -9.14
CA LEU A 4 17.05 5.49 -7.76
C LEU A 4 15.56 5.80 -7.57
N LYS A 5 15.07 6.91 -8.14
CA LYS A 5 13.65 7.29 -8.09
C LYS A 5 12.77 6.30 -8.86
N ALA A 6 13.23 5.83 -10.02
CA ALA A 6 12.54 4.81 -10.79
C ALA A 6 12.46 3.48 -10.02
N LEU A 7 13.55 3.09 -9.36
CA LEU A 7 13.63 1.87 -8.56
C LEU A 7 12.69 1.94 -7.35
N LEU A 8 12.71 3.05 -6.58
CA LEU A 8 11.79 3.26 -5.46
C LEU A 8 10.32 3.21 -5.91
N ARG A 9 10.03 3.76 -7.09
CA ARG A 9 8.68 3.76 -7.65
C ARG A 9 8.23 2.37 -8.07
N ALA A 10 9.11 1.62 -8.74
CA ALA A 10 8.87 0.23 -9.09
C ALA A 10 8.64 -0.62 -7.82
N PHE A 11 9.48 -0.43 -6.80
CA PHE A 11 9.30 -1.09 -5.50
C PHE A 11 7.94 -0.76 -4.87
N SER A 12 7.51 0.50 -4.93
CA SER A 12 6.21 0.92 -4.36
C SER A 12 5.03 0.24 -5.06
N TYR A 13 5.06 0.16 -6.39
CA TYR A 13 4.03 -0.52 -7.18
C TYR A 13 4.00 -2.03 -6.93
N ILE A 14 5.18 -2.65 -6.87
CA ILE A 14 5.31 -4.08 -6.59
C ILE A 14 4.81 -4.38 -5.18
N PHE A 15 5.25 -3.62 -4.18
CA PHE A 15 4.88 -3.83 -2.79
C PHE A 15 3.38 -3.65 -2.53
N GLU A 16 2.80 -2.53 -2.97
CA GLU A 16 1.34 -2.29 -2.85
C GLU A 16 0.54 -3.29 -3.66
N GLY A 17 1.00 -3.62 -4.88
CA GLY A 17 0.37 -4.62 -5.73
C GLY A 17 0.33 -6.00 -5.08
N LEU A 18 1.46 -6.47 -4.55
CA LEU A 18 1.56 -7.73 -3.81
C LEU A 18 0.76 -7.72 -2.52
N LEU A 19 0.81 -6.62 -1.75
CA LEU A 19 0.07 -6.48 -0.51
C LEU A 19 -1.45 -6.52 -0.76
N ALA A 20 -1.92 -5.78 -1.76
CA ALA A 20 -3.32 -5.78 -2.18
C ALA A 20 -3.74 -7.17 -2.70
N LEU A 21 -2.91 -7.82 -3.52
CA LEU A 21 -3.20 -9.16 -4.04
C LEU A 21 -3.25 -10.20 -2.91
N PHE A 22 -2.33 -10.13 -1.95
CA PHE A 22 -2.33 -10.98 -0.76
C PHE A 22 -3.57 -10.75 0.10
N ALA A 23 -3.92 -9.48 0.37
CA ALA A 23 -5.11 -9.10 1.11
C ALA A 23 -6.41 -9.57 0.43
N ALA A 24 -6.47 -9.48 -0.90
CA ALA A 24 -7.59 -10.01 -1.69
C ALA A 24 -7.67 -11.54 -1.59
N GLY A 25 -6.52 -12.23 -1.68
CA GLY A 25 -6.44 -13.69 -1.58
C GLY A 25 -6.94 -14.21 -0.24
N ILE A 26 -6.45 -13.68 0.88
CA ILE A 26 -6.90 -14.10 2.23
C ILE A 26 -8.37 -13.75 2.47
N SER A 27 -8.85 -12.62 1.94
CA SER A 27 -10.27 -12.24 2.05
C SER A 27 -11.17 -13.18 1.25
N CYS A 28 -10.76 -13.55 0.04
CA CYS A 28 -11.48 -14.49 -0.81
C CYS A 28 -11.60 -15.87 -0.14
N VAL A 29 -10.49 -16.39 0.39
CA VAL A 29 -10.48 -17.66 1.14
C VAL A 29 -11.41 -17.59 2.35
N ALA A 30 -11.37 -16.51 3.13
CA ALA A 30 -12.24 -16.36 4.31
C ALA A 30 -13.72 -16.29 3.97
N LEU A 31 -14.09 -15.64 2.86
CA LEU A 31 -15.46 -15.62 2.36
C LEU A 31 -15.92 -17.02 1.92
N MET A 32 -15.07 -17.76 1.20
CA MET A 32 -15.38 -19.13 0.75
C MET A 32 -15.46 -20.12 1.90
N SER A 33 -14.61 -19.98 2.92
CA SER A 33 -14.58 -20.86 4.09
C SER A 33 -15.59 -20.48 5.18
N HIS A 34 -16.40 -19.42 4.96
CA HIS A 34 -17.31 -18.84 5.97
C HIS A 34 -16.65 -18.60 7.34
N SER A 35 -15.33 -18.41 7.35
CA SER A 35 -14.53 -18.32 8.57
C SER A 35 -14.13 -16.86 8.78
N PRO A 36 -14.48 -16.26 9.93
CA PRO A 36 -14.18 -14.85 10.16
C PRO A 36 -12.68 -14.61 10.22
N LEU A 37 -12.22 -13.63 9.44
CA LEU A 37 -10.82 -13.23 9.43
C LEU A 37 -10.51 -12.51 10.75
N ASN A 38 -9.60 -13.07 11.55
CA ASN A 38 -9.21 -12.51 12.84
C ASN A 38 -7.80 -11.91 12.75
N LEU A 39 -7.68 -10.80 12.02
CA LEU A 39 -6.48 -9.98 12.03
C LEU A 39 -6.65 -8.91 13.11
N THR A 40 -6.26 -9.25 14.34
CA THR A 40 -6.39 -8.37 15.51
C THR A 40 -5.52 -7.11 15.44
N PHE A 41 -4.60 -7.02 14.47
CA PHE A 41 -3.85 -5.81 14.16
C PHE A 41 -4.64 -4.83 13.27
N LEU A 42 -5.72 -5.23 12.61
CA LEU A 42 -6.52 -4.29 11.82
C LEU A 42 -7.53 -3.56 12.72
N PRO A 43 -7.91 -2.31 12.38
CA PRO A 43 -8.85 -1.53 13.20
C PRO A 43 -10.26 -2.13 13.22
N TRP A 44 -10.55 -3.04 12.30
CA TRP A 44 -11.78 -3.79 12.21
C TRP A 44 -11.49 -5.28 12.42
N THR A 45 -12.34 -5.96 13.18
CA THR A 45 -12.19 -7.39 13.52
C THR A 45 -13.48 -8.16 13.19
N GLY A 46 -13.35 -9.49 13.06
CA GLY A 46 -14.47 -10.38 12.81
C GLY A 46 -15.10 -10.19 11.44
N GLU A 47 -16.43 -10.31 11.37
CA GLU A 47 -17.21 -10.30 10.11
C GLU A 47 -17.05 -9.00 9.32
N LYS A 48 -16.94 -7.85 10.01
CA LYS A 48 -16.71 -6.55 9.40
C LYS A 48 -15.38 -6.49 8.65
N LEU A 49 -14.35 -7.14 9.18
CA LEU A 49 -13.04 -7.18 8.52
C LEU A 49 -13.11 -7.93 7.20
N THR A 50 -13.74 -9.10 7.18
CA THR A 50 -13.86 -9.92 5.96
C THR A 50 -14.55 -9.15 4.83
N HIS A 51 -15.60 -8.38 5.13
CA HIS A 51 -16.31 -7.60 4.12
C HIS A 51 -15.62 -6.30 3.70
N VAL A 52 -14.86 -5.66 4.59
CA VAL A 52 -14.16 -4.40 4.28
C VAL A 52 -12.79 -4.64 3.64
N LEU A 53 -12.11 -5.74 3.98
CA LEU A 53 -10.76 -6.01 3.49
C LEU A 53 -10.72 -6.31 1.99
N LEU A 54 -11.73 -7.01 1.45
CA LEU A 54 -11.83 -7.28 0.02
C LEU A 54 -11.98 -6.01 -0.83
N PRO A 55 -12.96 -5.11 -0.60
CA PRO A 55 -13.06 -3.87 -1.36
C PRO A 55 -11.86 -2.95 -1.14
N LEU A 56 -11.24 -2.97 0.05
CA LEU A 56 -10.00 -2.22 0.30
C LEU A 56 -8.83 -2.76 -0.54
N ALA A 57 -8.69 -4.08 -0.62
CA ALA A 57 -7.69 -4.73 -1.47
C ALA A 57 -7.92 -4.42 -2.96
N LEU A 58 -9.17 -4.50 -3.43
CA LEU A 58 -9.52 -4.13 -4.81
C LEU A 58 -9.25 -2.65 -5.10
N ALA A 59 -9.56 -1.75 -4.17
CA ALA A 59 -9.27 -0.33 -4.30
C ALA A 59 -7.76 -0.07 -4.41
N GLY A 60 -6.95 -0.72 -3.57
CA GLY A 60 -5.49 -0.66 -3.65
C GLY A 60 -4.96 -1.17 -4.99
N TRP A 61 -5.49 -2.30 -5.47
CA TRP A 61 -5.11 -2.87 -6.76
C TRP A 61 -5.46 -1.95 -7.94
N LEU A 62 -6.67 -1.36 -7.91
CA LEU A 62 -7.11 -0.38 -8.89
C LEU A 62 -6.21 0.86 -8.88
N LEU A 63 -5.83 1.36 -7.71
CA LEU A 63 -4.92 2.50 -7.57
C LEU A 63 -3.53 2.22 -8.11
N VAL A 64 -3.00 1.01 -7.92
CA VAL A 64 -1.72 0.58 -8.53
C VAL A 64 -1.83 0.62 -10.06
N LEU A 65 -2.89 0.04 -10.64
CA LEU A 65 -3.12 0.03 -12.09
C LEU A 65 -3.26 1.45 -12.65
N LEU A 66 -4.00 2.33 -11.98
CA LEU A 66 -4.14 3.73 -12.43
C LEU A 66 -2.83 4.51 -12.30
N ALA A 67 -2.05 4.26 -11.24
CA ALA A 67 -0.74 4.87 -11.03
C ALA A 67 0.29 4.42 -12.07
N MET A 68 0.19 3.19 -12.59
CA MET A 68 0.98 2.70 -13.73
C MET A 68 0.64 3.50 -15.00
N GLY A 69 -0.64 3.79 -15.23
CA GLY A 69 -1.11 4.67 -16.32
C GLY A 69 -0.72 6.15 -16.16
N GLY A 70 -0.06 6.53 -15.07
CA GLY A 70 0.40 7.89 -14.82
C GLY A 70 -0.69 8.86 -14.34
N ARG A 71 -1.95 8.41 -14.21
CA ARG A 71 -3.06 9.15 -13.61
C ARG A 71 -3.09 8.91 -12.09
N LEU A 72 -3.61 9.88 -11.33
CA LEU A 72 -3.88 9.75 -9.87
C LEU A 72 -2.67 9.38 -8.98
N ARG A 73 -1.45 9.82 -9.35
CA ARG A 73 -0.23 9.61 -8.54
C ARG A 73 -0.35 10.14 -7.09
N ALA A 74 -1.05 11.26 -6.91
CA ALA A 74 -1.31 11.82 -5.59
C ALA A 74 -2.25 10.92 -4.75
N LEU A 75 -3.23 10.29 -5.39
CA LEU A 75 -4.16 9.37 -4.73
C LEU A 75 -3.45 8.07 -4.32
N PHE A 76 -2.56 7.55 -5.18
CA PHE A 76 -1.70 6.41 -4.86
C PHE A 76 -0.79 6.71 -3.65
N PHE A 77 -0.22 7.92 -3.59
CA PHE A 77 0.53 8.34 -2.40
C PHE A 77 -0.34 8.38 -1.14
N LEU A 78 -1.54 8.96 -1.22
CA LEU A 78 -2.48 9.01 -0.10
C LEU A 78 -2.86 7.60 0.38
N TRP A 79 -2.99 6.67 -0.56
CA TRP A 79 -3.26 5.27 -0.28
C TRP A 79 -2.09 4.59 0.45
N SER A 80 -0.86 4.76 -0.03
CA SER A 80 0.30 4.19 0.68
C SER A 80 0.51 4.77 2.07
N VAL A 81 0.16 6.05 2.28
CA VAL A 81 0.12 6.64 3.62
C VAL A 81 -0.94 5.95 4.48
N ALA A 82 -2.14 5.72 3.95
CA ALA A 82 -3.21 5.03 4.68
C ALA A 82 -2.82 3.59 5.04
N VAL A 83 -2.22 2.85 4.11
CA VAL A 83 -1.70 1.48 4.34
C VAL A 83 -0.65 1.48 5.44
N PHE A 84 0.34 2.37 5.36
CA PHE A 84 1.35 2.51 6.40
C PHE A 84 0.74 2.86 7.75
N ALA A 85 -0.18 3.82 7.80
CA ALA A 85 -0.84 4.24 9.04
C ALA A 85 -1.64 3.09 9.68
N VAL A 86 -2.33 2.30 8.88
CA VAL A 86 -3.08 1.12 9.34
C VAL A 86 -2.15 0.05 9.88
N LEU A 87 -1.06 -0.27 9.18
CA LEU A 87 -0.07 -1.27 9.64
C LEU A 87 0.67 -0.79 10.89
N PHE A 88 1.14 0.45 10.90
CA PHE A 88 1.85 1.04 12.03
C PHE A 88 0.97 1.08 13.28
N ARG A 89 -0.28 1.55 13.14
CA ARG A 89 -1.26 1.52 14.23
C ARG A 89 -1.54 0.09 14.67
N GLY A 90 -1.71 -0.82 13.73
CA GLY A 90 -2.06 -2.20 14.00
C GLY A 90 -1.01 -2.97 14.79
N PHE A 91 0.25 -2.86 14.37
CA PHE A 91 1.34 -3.61 14.97
C PHE A 91 1.93 -2.94 16.21
N PHE A 92 1.95 -1.60 16.28
CA PHE A 92 2.69 -0.88 17.33
C PHE A 92 1.80 -0.12 18.32
N LEU A 93 0.66 0.42 17.88
CA LEU A 93 -0.24 1.18 18.76
C LEU A 93 -1.32 0.31 19.42
N THR A 94 -1.60 -0.84 18.83
CA THR A 94 -2.54 -1.81 19.39
C THR A 94 -1.76 -2.81 20.25
N GLY A 95 -2.31 -3.28 21.36
CA GLY A 95 -1.68 -4.28 22.25
C GLY A 95 -1.56 -5.68 21.64
N TYR A 96 -1.22 -5.76 20.35
CA TYR A 96 -1.07 -6.99 19.59
C TYR A 96 0.11 -7.78 20.18
N LYS A 97 -0.22 -8.88 20.87
CA LYS A 97 0.78 -9.84 21.32
C LYS A 97 1.32 -10.54 20.07
N PHE A 98 2.61 -10.40 19.79
CA PHE A 98 3.31 -11.04 18.66
C PHE A 98 3.34 -12.59 18.70
N SER A 99 2.49 -13.21 19.52
CA SER A 99 2.15 -14.64 19.52
C SER A 99 1.02 -15.00 18.54
N GLY A 100 0.48 -14.04 17.78
CA GLY A 100 -0.54 -14.24 16.75
C GLY A 100 0.02 -14.68 15.38
N PRO A 101 -0.79 -14.64 14.30
CA PRO A 101 -0.43 -15.15 12.97
C PRO A 101 0.75 -14.44 12.29
N VAL A 102 1.08 -13.21 12.70
CA VAL A 102 2.26 -12.47 12.22
C VAL A 102 3.28 -12.30 13.36
N PRO A 103 4.47 -12.92 13.25
CA PRO A 103 5.55 -12.73 14.21
C PRO A 103 6.15 -11.31 14.16
N PHE A 104 6.91 -10.92 15.20
CA PHE A 104 7.52 -9.59 15.31
C PHE A 104 8.41 -9.19 14.11
N LYS A 105 9.30 -10.09 13.66
CA LYS A 105 10.22 -9.82 12.54
C LYS A 105 9.49 -9.46 11.23
N PRO A 106 8.56 -10.29 10.71
CA PRO A 106 7.83 -9.95 9.50
C PRO A 106 6.94 -8.71 9.67
N ALA A 107 6.38 -8.43 10.85
CA ALA A 107 5.64 -7.20 11.10
C ALA A 107 6.51 -5.94 10.93
N VAL A 108 7.74 -5.97 11.45
CA VAL A 108 8.72 -4.90 11.29
C VAL A 108 9.11 -4.73 9.81
N TYR A 109 9.40 -5.83 9.10
CA TYR A 109 9.73 -5.77 7.67
C TYR A 109 8.56 -5.26 6.81
N LEU A 110 7.32 -5.65 7.13
CA LEU A 110 6.12 -5.15 6.44
C LEU A 110 5.94 -3.66 6.66
N THR A 111 6.13 -3.19 7.90
CA THR A 111 5.96 -1.77 8.24
C THR A 111 7.06 -0.92 7.61
N LEU A 112 8.31 -1.40 7.62
CA LEU A 112 9.42 -0.77 6.90
C LEU A 112 9.20 -0.79 5.38
N GLY A 113 8.73 -1.90 4.82
CA GLY A 113 8.39 -2.02 3.40
C GLY A 113 7.31 -1.02 2.99
N ALA A 114 6.24 -0.89 3.80
CA ALA A 114 5.19 0.10 3.60
C ALA A 114 5.71 1.54 3.71
N PHE A 115 6.64 1.80 4.63
CA PHE A 115 7.28 3.11 4.74
C PHE A 115 8.13 3.46 3.51
N VAL A 116 8.91 2.50 3.00
CA VAL A 116 9.71 2.68 1.78
C VAL A 116 8.80 2.85 0.56
N ALA A 117 7.70 2.09 0.48
CA ALA A 117 6.69 2.23 -0.56
C ALA A 117 6.00 3.61 -0.51
N MET A 118 5.71 4.13 0.69
CA MET A 118 5.18 5.48 0.86
C MET A 118 6.15 6.54 0.33
N ILE A 119 7.45 6.42 0.62
CA ILE A 119 8.48 7.34 0.11
C ILE A 119 8.60 7.24 -1.42
N GLY A 120 8.56 6.02 -1.97
CA GLY A 120 8.66 5.82 -3.42
C GLY A 120 7.39 6.21 -4.20
N ALA A 121 6.24 6.23 -3.54
CA ALA A 121 4.97 6.72 -4.07
C ALA A 121 4.92 8.27 -4.17
N PHE A 122 5.86 8.98 -3.54
CA PHE A 122 5.87 10.43 -3.51
C PHE A 122 5.80 11.02 -4.94
N PRO A 123 4.83 11.91 -5.24
CA PRO A 123 4.66 12.47 -6.57
C PRO A 123 5.74 13.51 -6.85
N TRP A 124 6.96 13.04 -7.12
CA TRP A 124 8.08 13.93 -7.44
C TRP A 124 7.73 14.77 -8.67
N PRO A 125 7.82 16.12 -8.58
CA PRO A 125 7.66 16.98 -9.73
C PRO A 125 8.67 16.56 -10.79
N ARG A 126 8.17 16.20 -11.98
CA ARG A 126 9.06 16.16 -13.15
C ARG A 126 9.49 17.60 -13.35
N LYS A 127 10.80 17.88 -13.23
CA LYS A 127 11.38 19.14 -13.70
C LYS A 127 10.80 19.33 -15.10
N HIS A 128 9.97 20.35 -15.28
CA HIS A 128 9.53 20.74 -16.61
C HIS A 128 10.81 21.04 -17.36
N GLY A 129 11.05 20.33 -18.47
CA GLY A 129 12.16 20.67 -19.36
C GLY A 129 12.10 22.16 -19.68
N PRO A 130 13.25 22.82 -19.89
CA PRO A 130 13.27 24.26 -20.11
C PRO A 130 12.24 24.59 -21.19
N VAL A 131 11.28 25.44 -20.85
CA VAL A 131 10.33 26.01 -21.80
C VAL A 131 11.20 26.68 -22.85
N ARG A 132 11.39 26.04 -24.00
CA ARG A 132 12.09 26.66 -25.13
C ARG A 132 11.28 27.90 -25.46
N ARG A 133 11.76 29.06 -25.01
CA ARG A 133 11.23 30.35 -25.47
C ARG A 133 11.38 30.33 -27.00
N PRO A 134 10.32 30.62 -27.77
CA PRO A 134 10.51 30.87 -29.18
C PRO A 134 11.44 32.08 -29.31
N GLU A 135 12.62 31.87 -29.88
CA GLU A 135 13.48 32.98 -30.31
C GLU A 135 12.66 33.79 -31.32
N LYS A 136 12.35 35.03 -30.97
CA LYS A 136 11.80 35.99 -31.91
C LYS A 136 12.98 36.49 -32.74
N TRP A 137 12.85 36.32 -34.05
CA TRP A 137 13.74 36.74 -35.13
C TRP A 137 14.22 38.18 -34.99
#